data_AF-A0AAU2E3Q1-F1
#
_entry.id   AF-A0AAU2E3Q1-F1
#
_cell.length_a   1.000
_cell.length_b   1.000
_cell.length_c   1.000
_cell.angle_alpha   90.00
_cell.angle_beta   90.00
_cell.angle_gamma   90.00
#
_symmetry.space_group_name_H-M   'P 1'
#
loop_
_entity.id
_entity.type
_entity.pdbx_description
1 polymer ?
#
loop_
_entity_poly.entity_id
_entity_poly.type
_entity_poly.pdbx_seq_one_letter_code
_entity_poly.pdbx_strand_id
1 'polypeptide(L)'
;MKDLKFEQEGTLSRLEVADRLAALAEALRSGGTAELDLGSGKLTLRVPDELTSEFEIEVGDGHIELEIELKWPTTRTARTTPSPRATPAPAAATKKTTARGRKS
;
A
#
# COMPACT_ATOMS: atom_id res chain seq x y z
N MET A 1 -8.27 -13.00 -16.68
CA MET A 1 -8.55 -13.90 -15.55
C MET A 1 -10.04 -13.81 -15.27
N LYS A 2 -10.69 -14.92 -14.88
CA LYS A 2 -12.08 -14.86 -14.40
C LYS A 2 -12.11 -14.04 -13.11
N ASP A 3 -13.18 -13.28 -12.92
CA ASP A 3 -13.43 -12.56 -11.68
C ASP A 3 -13.51 -13.58 -10.53
N LEU A 4 -12.66 -13.41 -9.52
CA LEU A 4 -12.66 -14.25 -8.32
C LEU A 4 -13.58 -13.58 -7.30
N LYS A 5 -14.62 -14.31 -6.87
CA LYS A 5 -15.47 -13.93 -5.74
C LYS A 5 -15.38 -15.02 -4.67
N PHE A 6 -15.13 -14.61 -3.44
CA PHE A 6 -15.17 -15.49 -2.27
C PHE A 6 -16.05 -14.80 -1.23
N GLU A 7 -17.08 -15.49 -0.75
CA GLU A 7 -17.98 -15.04 0.31
C GLU A 7 -18.09 -16.15 1.36
N GLN A 8 -18.02 -15.77 2.63
CA GLN A 8 -18.22 -16.69 3.75
C GLN A 8 -19.00 -15.95 4.84
N GLU A 9 -20.20 -16.44 5.15
CA GLU A 9 -21.04 -15.96 6.24
C GLU A 9 -21.21 -17.06 7.28
N GLY A 10 -21.22 -16.70 8.55
CA GLY A 10 -21.41 -17.65 9.64
C GLY A 10 -21.22 -17.01 11.01
N THR A 11 -21.71 -17.69 12.04
CA THR A 11 -21.49 -17.29 13.43
C THR A 11 -20.16 -17.86 13.93
N LEU A 12 -19.28 -16.99 14.40
CA LEU A 12 -17.97 -17.34 14.93
C LEU A 12 -17.82 -16.85 16.36
N SER A 13 -16.97 -17.51 17.13
CA SER A 13 -16.57 -16.99 18.43
C SER A 13 -15.68 -15.76 18.28
N ARG A 14 -15.62 -14.92 19.33
CA ARG A 14 -14.73 -13.74 19.37
C ARG A 14 -13.26 -14.09 19.11
N LEU A 15 -12.82 -15.31 19.48
CA LEU A 15 -11.44 -15.74 19.33
C LEU A 15 -11.13 -16.10 17.89
N GLU A 16 -12.03 -16.85 17.23
CA GLU A 16 -11.88 -17.18 15.81
C GLU A 16 -11.88 -15.93 14.93
N VAL A 17 -12.70 -14.93 15.25
CA VAL A 17 -12.67 -13.63 14.55
C VAL A 17 -11.34 -12.92 14.77
N ALA A 18 -10.83 -12.89 16.00
CA ALA A 18 -9.55 -12.25 16.31
C ALA A 18 -8.38 -12.91 15.56
N ASP A 19 -8.36 -14.25 15.49
CA ASP A 19 -7.31 -14.99 14.77
C ASP A 19 -7.32 -14.67 13.27
N ARG A 20 -8.52 -14.57 12.66
CA ARG A 20 -8.67 -14.20 11.24
C ARG A 20 -8.22 -12.76 10.96
N LEU A 21 -8.59 -11.81 11.83
CA LEU A 21 -8.16 -10.43 11.72
C LEU A 21 -6.63 -10.30 11.90
N ALA A 22 -6.04 -11.09 12.80
CA ALA A 22 -4.59 -11.14 12.98
C ALA A 22 -3.89 -11.68 11.72
N ALA A 23 -4.40 -12.76 11.12
CA ALA A 23 -3.88 -13.31 9.87
C ALA A 23 -3.97 -12.29 8.71
N LEU A 24 -5.10 -11.58 8.59
CA LEU A 24 -5.23 -10.49 7.62
C LEU A 24 -4.20 -9.38 7.87
N ALA A 25 -4.04 -8.96 9.12
CA ALA A 25 -3.07 -7.93 9.48
C ALA A 25 -1.63 -8.37 9.19
N GLU A 26 -1.27 -9.63 9.41
CA GLU A 26 0.04 -10.19 9.06
C GLU A 26 0.27 -10.18 7.55
N ALA A 27 -0.72 -10.62 6.76
CA ALA A 27 -0.68 -10.59 5.30
C ALA A 27 -0.47 -9.16 4.77
N LEU A 28 -1.16 -8.17 5.33
CA LEU A 28 -1.01 -6.76 4.97
C LEU A 28 0.38 -6.22 5.32
N ARG A 29 0.94 -6.58 6.48
CA ARG A 29 2.30 -6.16 6.90
C ARG A 29 3.39 -6.79 6.04
N SER A 30 3.22 -8.05 5.64
CA SER A 30 4.18 -8.74 4.77
C SER A 30 4.22 -8.12 3.37
N GLY A 31 3.08 -7.67 2.85
CA GLY A 31 2.98 -7.16 1.49
C GLY A 31 3.32 -8.22 0.43
N GLY A 32 3.42 -7.81 -0.83
CA GLY A 32 3.87 -8.69 -1.91
C GLY A 32 2.86 -9.79 -2.21
N THR A 33 3.23 -11.05 -2.07
CA THR A 33 2.31 -12.19 -2.20
C THR A 33 2.10 -12.80 -0.82
N ALA A 34 0.89 -12.69 -0.30
CA ALA A 34 0.52 -13.16 1.03
C ALA A 34 -0.53 -14.27 0.92
N GLU A 35 -0.46 -15.24 1.83
CA GLU A 35 -1.46 -16.30 2.00
C GLU A 35 -2.30 -15.99 3.23
N LEU A 36 -3.62 -15.93 3.05
CA LEU A 36 -4.59 -15.67 4.10
C LEU A 36 -5.38 -16.94 4.38
N ASP A 37 -5.36 -17.40 5.62
CA ASP A 37 -6.20 -18.52 6.07
C ASP A 37 -7.55 -17.98 6.58
N LEU A 38 -8.63 -18.43 5.94
CA LEU A 38 -10.01 -18.03 6.25
C LEU A 38 -10.77 -19.15 6.99
N GLY A 39 -10.06 -20.15 7.50
CA GLY A 39 -10.58 -21.34 8.19
C GLY A 39 -11.20 -22.36 7.24
N SER A 40 -12.01 -21.93 6.27
CA SER A 40 -12.61 -22.82 5.25
C SER A 40 -11.74 -23.01 4.01
N GLY A 41 -10.60 -22.32 3.93
CA GLY A 41 -9.73 -22.31 2.77
C GLY A 41 -8.66 -21.23 2.87
N LYS A 42 -7.71 -21.30 1.95
CA LYS A 42 -6.59 -20.36 1.86
C LYS A 42 -6.71 -19.51 0.61
N LEU A 43 -6.46 -18.22 0.75
CA LEU A 43 -6.50 -17.25 -0.33
C LEU A 43 -5.12 -16.63 -0.51
N THR A 44 -4.56 -16.75 -1.71
CA THR A 44 -3.31 -16.05 -2.06
C THR A 44 -3.64 -14.73 -2.73
N LEU A 45 -3.21 -13.62 -2.13
CA LEU A 45 -3.44 -12.27 -2.62
C LEU A 45 -2.11 -11.54 -2.88
N ARG A 46 -2.12 -10.66 -3.87
CA ARG A 46 -1.05 -9.68 -4.05
C ARG A 46 -1.41 -8.39 -3.33
N VAL A 47 -0.65 -8.02 -2.31
CA VAL A 47 -0.86 -6.82 -1.50
C VAL A 47 0.16 -5.74 -1.90
N PRO A 48 -0.28 -4.56 -2.39
CA PRO A 48 0.61 -3.43 -2.71
C PRO A 48 1.00 -2.63 -1.45
N ASP A 49 2.00 -1.74 -1.58
CA ASP A 49 2.41 -0.86 -0.47
C ASP A 49 1.36 0.23 -0.15
N GLU A 50 0.47 0.54 -1.09
CA GLU A 50 -0.58 1.55 -0.96
C GLU A 50 -1.93 0.96 -1.42
N LEU A 51 -2.96 1.14 -0.58
CA LEU A 51 -4.32 0.69 -0.82
C LEU A 51 -5.31 1.69 -0.24
N THR A 52 -6.53 1.72 -0.78
CA THR A 52 -7.64 2.49 -0.21
C THR A 52 -8.31 1.64 0.87
N SER A 53 -8.59 2.24 2.01
CA SER A 53 -9.29 1.61 3.13
C SER A 53 -10.46 2.47 3.57
N GLU A 54 -11.59 1.81 3.80
CA GLU A 54 -12.79 2.37 4.44
C GLU A 54 -13.07 1.55 5.71
N PHE A 55 -13.52 2.21 6.76
CA PHE A 55 -13.76 1.60 8.07
C PHE A 55 -15.04 2.19 8.65
N GLU A 56 -16.03 1.34 8.87
CA GLU A 56 -17.36 1.75 9.31
C GLU A 56 -17.80 0.95 10.52
N ILE A 57 -18.42 1.64 11.48
CA ILE A 57 -19.03 1.03 12.66
C ILE A 57 -20.44 1.60 12.78
N GLU A 58 -21.42 0.71 12.79
CA GLU A 58 -22.82 1.06 13.01
C GLU A 58 -23.38 0.35 14.24
N VAL A 59 -24.30 1.02 14.94
CA VAL A 59 -25.02 0.47 16.09
C VAL A 59 -26.51 0.68 15.85
N GLY A 60 -27.24 -0.40 15.66
CA GLY A 60 -28.65 -0.39 15.25
C GLY A 60 -29.31 -1.75 15.45
N ASP A 61 -30.63 -1.75 15.63
CA ASP A 61 -31.46 -2.98 15.73
C ASP A 61 -31.00 -4.00 16.79
N GLY A 62 -30.29 -3.54 17.83
CA GLY A 62 -29.75 -4.41 18.89
C GLY A 62 -28.43 -5.08 18.52
N HIS A 63 -27.80 -4.67 17.42
CA HIS A 63 -26.56 -5.19 16.90
C HIS A 63 -25.47 -4.11 16.79
N ILE A 64 -24.22 -4.56 16.75
CA ILE A 64 -23.06 -3.75 16.34
C ILE A 64 -22.57 -4.37 15.05
N GLU A 65 -22.43 -3.55 14.01
CA GLU A 65 -21.86 -3.93 12.73
C GLU A 65 -20.52 -3.22 12.56
N LEU A 66 -19.52 -3.97 12.11
CA LEU A 66 -18.16 -3.50 11.86
C LEU A 66 -17.77 -3.96 10.46
N GLU A 67 -17.51 -3.00 9.59
CA GLU A 67 -17.06 -3.26 8.23
C GLU A 67 -15.64 -2.73 8.01
N ILE A 68 -14.82 -3.54 7.33
CA ILE A 68 -13.47 -3.18 6.91
C ILE A 68 -13.39 -3.45 5.41
N GLU A 69 -13.39 -2.39 4.62
CA GLU A 69 -13.24 -2.51 3.17
C GLU A 69 -11.84 -2.07 2.73
N LEU A 70 -11.18 -2.90 1.93
CA LEU A 70 -9.87 -2.63 1.35
C LEU A 70 -9.92 -2.82 -0.16
N LYS A 71 -9.48 -1.81 -0.90
CA LYS A 71 -9.53 -1.78 -2.38
C LYS A 71 -8.14 -1.49 -2.96
N TRP A 72 -7.71 -2.30 -3.91
CA TRP A 72 -6.48 -2.06 -4.68
C TRP A 72 -6.50 -2.69 -6.08
N PRO A 73 -5.71 -2.18 -7.04
CA PRO A 73 -5.68 -2.71 -8.40
C PRO A 73 -5.00 -4.08 -8.45
N THR A 74 -5.60 -5.01 -9.20
CA THR A 74 -5.05 -6.36 -9.44
C THR A 74 -3.99 -6.38 -10.55
N THR A 75 -3.95 -5.36 -11.40
CA THR A 75 -2.93 -5.19 -12.45
C THR A 75 -1.77 -4.35 -11.92
N ARG A 76 -0.54 -4.68 -12.35
CA ARG A 76 0.63 -3.84 -12.04
C ARG A 76 0.55 -2.56 -12.88
N THR A 77 -0.13 -1.54 -12.40
CA THR A 77 0.25 -0.18 -12.77
C THR A 77 1.65 0.04 -12.19
N ALA A 78 2.64 0.15 -13.07
CA ALA A 78 3.97 0.57 -12.68
C ALA A 78 3.82 1.90 -11.95
N ARG A 79 4.16 1.96 -10.66
CA ARG A 79 4.22 3.22 -9.94
C ARG A 79 5.30 4.04 -10.65
N THR A 80 4.89 5.10 -11.34
CA THR A 80 5.79 6.14 -11.78
C THR A 80 6.42 6.69 -10.49
N THR A 81 7.65 6.31 -10.20
CA THR A 81 8.46 6.92 -9.15
C THR A 81 8.36 8.44 -9.33
N PRO A 82 7.93 9.23 -8.33
CA PRO A 82 8.11 10.65 -8.42
C PRO A 82 9.61 10.91 -8.54
N SER A 83 10.04 11.44 -9.69
CA SER A 83 11.41 11.89 -9.91
C SER A 83 11.83 12.73 -8.70
N PRO A 84 13.00 12.47 -8.09
CA PRO A 84 13.52 13.39 -7.11
C PRO A 84 13.63 14.76 -7.78
N ARG A 85 12.88 15.73 -7.25
CA ARG A 85 12.96 17.13 -7.63
C ARG A 85 14.44 17.50 -7.58
N ALA A 86 15.01 17.76 -8.75
CA ALA A 86 16.40 18.19 -8.88
C ALA A 86 16.61 19.39 -7.95
N THR A 87 17.50 19.22 -6.97
CA THR A 87 18.10 20.32 -6.23
C THR A 87 18.70 21.31 -7.22
N PRO A 88 18.36 22.61 -7.18
CA PRO A 88 19.03 23.58 -8.04
C PRO A 88 20.51 23.68 -7.63
N ALA A 89 21.39 23.51 -8.61
CA ALA A 89 22.84 23.65 -8.44
C ALA A 89 23.21 25.10 -8.07
N PRO A 90 24.23 25.33 -7.22
CA PRO A 90 24.69 26.67 -6.89
C PRO A 90 25.38 27.34 -8.09
N ALA A 91 25.14 28.65 -8.22
CA ALA A 91 25.58 29.51 -9.31
C ALA A 91 27.10 29.51 -9.52
N ALA A 92 27.49 29.56 -10.78
CA ALA A 92 28.86 29.59 -11.27
C ALA A 92 29.66 30.79 -10.75
N ALA A 93 30.82 30.51 -10.14
CA ALA A 93 31.85 31.51 -9.86
C ALA A 93 32.73 31.67 -11.11
N THR A 94 32.56 32.79 -11.82
CA THR A 94 33.38 33.18 -12.97
C THR A 94 34.79 33.57 -12.50
N LYS A 95 35.79 32.73 -12.76
CA LYS A 95 37.21 33.13 -12.70
C LYS A 95 37.69 33.49 -14.10
N LYS A 96 37.91 34.78 -14.37
CA LYS A 96 38.75 35.25 -15.48
C LYS A 96 39.98 35.94 -14.90
N THR A 97 41.13 35.27 -14.98
CA THR A 97 42.43 35.92 -14.76
C THR A 97 43.44 35.21 -15.65
N THR A 98 43.84 35.87 -16.75
CA THR A 98 45.20 35.84 -17.34
C THR A 98 45.17 36.58 -18.68
N ALA A 99 46.01 37.61 -18.84
CA ALA A 99 47.00 37.70 -19.93
C ALA A 99 47.68 39.09 -19.96
N ARG A 100 48.80 39.18 -19.24
CA ARG A 100 50.13 39.62 -19.72
C ARG A 100 50.17 40.75 -20.76
N GLY A 101 50.40 41.98 -20.27
CA GLY A 101 50.84 43.11 -21.09
C GLY A 101 52.34 43.04 -21.41
N ARG A 102 52.69 43.27 -22.69
CA ARG A 102 54.05 43.55 -23.16
C ARG A 102 53.95 44.45 -24.41
N LYS A 103 54.44 45.68 -24.32
CA LYS A 103 54.88 46.61 -25.40
C LYS A 103 55.56 47.78 -24.67
N SER A 104 56.88 47.94 -24.82
CA SER A 104 57.56 48.74 -25.85
C SER A 104 57.14 50.19 -25.83
#